data_AF-A0A661P1Y4-F1
#
_entry.id   AF-A0A661P1Y4-F1
#
_cell.length_a   1.000
_cell.length_b   1.000
_cell.length_c   1.000
_cell.angle_alpha   90.00
_cell.angle_beta   90.00
_cell.angle_gamma   90.00
#
_symmetry.space_group_name_H-M   'P 1'
#
loop_
_entity.id
_entity.type
_entity.pdbx_description
1 polymer ?
#
loop_
_entity_poly.entity_id
_entity_poly.type
_entity_poly.pdbx_seq_one_letter_code
_entity_poly.pdbx_strand_id
1 'polypeptide(L)'
;MRGERRHLKCPSCGVENQGSFRFCSNCGAGLPAAPVQTGQSSAGERATARVVFLMLRRGQERPDLEGLGDDLDRWVERAADFARLYRLDLDLVKIDGDWLVQQARLER
;
A
#
# COMPACT_ATOMS: atom_id res chain seq x y z
N MET A 1 -17.00 5.61 20.96
CA MET A 1 -15.86 6.51 21.18
C MET A 1 -16.22 7.89 20.63
N ARG A 2 -16.53 8.88 21.48
CA ARG A 2 -16.81 10.26 21.00
C ARG A 2 -15.48 10.97 20.85
N GLY A 3 -15.10 11.37 19.64
CA GLY A 3 -13.90 12.19 19.41
C GLY A 3 -14.02 13.51 20.17
N GLU A 4 -13.06 13.79 21.07
CA GLU A 4 -13.01 15.06 21.78
C GLU A 4 -12.88 16.21 20.77
N ARG A 5 -13.89 17.09 20.75
CA ARG A 5 -13.80 18.37 20.04
C ARG A 5 -12.82 19.26 20.81
N ARG A 6 -11.56 19.29 20.37
CA ARG A 6 -10.61 20.32 20.81
C ARG A 6 -11.13 21.68 20.37
N HIS A 7 -11.13 22.66 21.27
CA HIS A 7 -11.46 24.05 20.95
C HIS A 7 -10.21 24.92 21.11
N LEU A 8 -10.07 25.96 20.29
CA LEU A 8 -8.97 26.94 20.36
C LEU A 8 -9.50 28.37 20.32
N LYS A 9 -8.81 29.29 20.97
CA LYS A 9 -9.12 30.73 20.91
C LYS A 9 -8.40 31.40 19.75
N CYS A 10 -9.12 32.23 19.01
CA CYS A 10 -8.55 33.04 17.93
C CYS A 10 -7.55 34.07 18.52
N PRO A 11 -6.32 34.15 18.00
CA PRO A 11 -5.34 35.13 18.49
C PRO A 11 -5.69 36.57 18.13
N SER A 12 -6.53 36.81 17.11
CA SER A 12 -6.89 38.16 16.66
C SER A 12 -8.11 38.74 17.37
N CYS A 13 -9.11 37.93 17.72
CA CYS A 13 -10.36 38.42 18.34
C CYS A 13 -10.78 37.68 19.62
N GLY A 14 -10.06 36.64 20.04
CA GLY A 14 -10.32 35.90 21.27
C GLY A 14 -11.47 34.88 21.22
N VAL A 15 -12.26 34.84 20.15
CA VAL A 15 -13.40 33.90 20.04
C VAL A 15 -12.94 32.44 20.03
N GLU A 16 -13.71 31.57 20.66
CA GLU A 16 -13.47 30.14 20.65
C GLU A 16 -13.96 29.50 19.34
N ASN A 17 -13.09 28.70 18.71
CA ASN A 17 -13.34 27.99 17.45
C ASN A 17 -13.05 26.50 17.66
N GLN A 18 -13.59 25.65 16.79
CA GLN A 18 -13.23 24.22 16.80
C GLN A 18 -11.81 24.01 16.28
N GLY A 19 -11.11 23.01 16.82
CA GLY A 19 -9.73 22.63 16.52
C GLY A 19 -9.42 22.38 15.04
N SER A 20 -10.46 22.04 14.27
CA SER A 20 -10.38 21.74 12.83
C SER A 20 -10.57 22.96 11.93
N PHE A 21 -10.93 24.14 12.47
CA PHE A 21 -11.21 25.31 11.65
C PHE A 21 -9.90 25.95 11.16
N ARG A 22 -9.82 26.23 9.85
CA ARG A 22 -8.66 26.92 9.23
C ARG A 22 -8.72 28.45 9.42
N PHE A 23 -9.92 29.00 9.56
CA PHE A 23 -10.18 30.43 9.73
C PHE A 23 -11.16 30.68 10.87
N CYS A 24 -11.05 31.82 11.52
CA CYS A 24 -11.94 32.23 12.60
C CYS A 24 -13.35 32.49 12.09
N SER A 25 -14.36 31.90 12.75
CA SER A 25 -15.77 32.06 12.40
C SER A 25 -16.31 33.48 12.61
N ASN A 26 -15.62 34.31 13.40
CA ASN A 26 -16.05 35.67 13.72
C ASN A 26 -15.31 36.74 12.89
N CYS A 27 -13.97 36.68 12.83
CA CYS A 27 -13.17 37.74 12.20
C CYS A 27 -12.43 37.32 10.92
N GLY A 28 -12.51 36.05 10.52
CA GLY A 28 -11.85 35.54 9.30
C GLY A 28 -10.33 35.35 9.39
N ALA A 29 -9.70 35.69 10.52
CA ALA A 29 -8.26 35.51 10.71
C ALA A 29 -7.86 34.01 10.61
N GLY A 30 -6.69 33.74 10.04
CA GLY A 30 -6.12 32.39 9.98
C GLY A 30 -5.90 31.82 11.38
N LEU A 31 -6.35 30.59 11.60
CA LEU A 31 -6.15 29.87 12.85
C LEU A 31 -4.91 28.96 12.73
N PRO A 32 -4.14 28.79 13.82
CA PRO A 32 -3.03 27.85 13.80
C PRO A 32 -3.59 26.45 13.55
N ALA A 33 -3.09 25.78 12.51
CA ALA A 33 -3.39 24.37 12.31
C ALA A 33 -3.01 23.63 13.59
N ALA A 34 -3.94 22.83 14.13
CA ALA A 34 -3.55 21.85 15.14
C ALA A 34 -2.32 21.10 14.59
N PRO A 35 -1.26 20.88 15.40
CA PRO A 35 -0.19 20.01 14.95
C PRO A 35 -0.89 18.74 14.50
N VAL A 36 -0.76 18.45 13.20
CA VAL A 36 -1.08 17.11 12.71
C VAL A 36 -0.22 16.27 13.61
N GLN A 37 -0.86 15.59 14.56
CA GLN A 37 -0.20 14.52 15.25
C GLN A 37 0.02 13.53 14.12
N THR A 38 1.18 13.61 13.47
CA THR A 38 1.92 12.47 12.97
C THR A 38 2.14 11.58 14.20
N GLY A 39 1.02 11.00 14.64
CA GLY A 39 0.97 10.00 15.67
C GLY A 39 1.80 8.88 15.09
N GLN A 40 3.02 8.76 15.60
CA GLN A 40 3.54 7.50 16.10
C GLN A 40 2.78 6.34 15.47
N SER A 41 3.29 5.84 14.34
CA SER A 41 2.85 4.54 13.85
C SER A 41 2.94 3.59 15.03
N SER A 42 1.80 3.17 15.57
CA SER A 42 1.68 1.75 15.86
C SER A 42 2.22 1.08 14.60
N ALA A 43 3.30 0.32 14.72
CA ALA A 43 3.78 -0.45 13.60
C ALA A 43 2.61 -1.35 13.21
N GLY A 44 1.79 -0.90 12.24
CA GLY A 44 0.71 -1.69 11.67
C GLY A 44 1.34 -3.02 11.28
N GLU A 45 0.62 -4.11 11.53
CA GLU A 45 1.14 -5.45 11.25
C GLU A 45 1.82 -5.44 9.88
N ARG A 46 3.08 -5.89 9.86
CA ARG A 46 3.89 -6.00 8.64
C ARG A 46 4.03 -7.46 8.29
N ALA A 47 3.96 -7.76 7.00
CA ALA A 47 4.20 -9.09 6.48
C ALA A 47 5.00 -9.00 5.20
N THR A 48 5.56 -10.14 4.78
CA THR A 48 6.18 -10.29 3.47
C THR A 48 5.54 -11.46 2.75
N ALA A 49 5.45 -11.38 1.43
CA ALA A 49 4.99 -12.48 0.57
C ALA A 49 5.91 -12.61 -0.63
N ARG A 50 6.13 -13.86 -1.05
CA ARG A 50 6.93 -14.18 -2.24
C ARG A 50 6.11 -15.05 -3.17
N VAL A 51 5.96 -14.59 -4.40
CA VAL A 51 5.26 -15.32 -5.47
C VAL A 51 6.24 -15.62 -6.58
N VAL A 52 6.35 -16.90 -6.95
CA VAL A 52 7.14 -17.34 -8.10
C VAL A 52 6.19 -17.71 -9.23
N PHE A 53 6.40 -17.15 -10.41
CA PHE A 53 5.50 -17.36 -11.54
C PHE A 53 6.24 -17.28 -12.88
N LEU A 54 5.66 -17.93 -13.89
CA LEU A 54 6.14 -17.88 -15.28
C LEU A 54 5.40 -16.75 -16.02
N MET A 55 6.15 -15.85 -16.65
CA MET A 55 5.59 -14.90 -17.62
C MET A 55 5.79 -15.42 -19.03
N LEU A 56 4.68 -15.61 -19.75
CA LEU A 56 4.64 -16.06 -21.13
C LEU A 56 4.69 -14.88 -22.09
N ARG A 57 5.51 -14.97 -23.15
CA ARG A 57 5.50 -14.05 -24.27
C ARG A 57 4.21 -14.23 -25.07
N ARG A 58 3.51 -13.13 -25.40
CA ARG A 58 2.32 -13.17 -26.26
C ARG A 58 2.73 -13.57 -27.69
N GLY A 59 1.89 -14.34 -28.37
CA GLY A 59 2.07 -14.70 -29.79
C GLY A 59 2.93 -15.93 -30.06
N GLN A 60 3.22 -16.75 -29.05
CA GLN A 60 3.84 -18.07 -29.21
C GLN A 60 2.80 -19.15 -28.87
N GLU A 61 2.96 -20.33 -29.46
CA GLU A 61 2.15 -21.50 -29.13
C GLU A 61 2.37 -21.83 -27.65
N ARG A 62 1.29 -21.82 -26.86
CA ARG A 62 1.39 -22.12 -25.42
C ARG A 62 1.77 -23.59 -25.30
N PRO A 63 2.74 -23.95 -24.44
CA PRO A 63 3.01 -25.34 -24.18
C PRO A 63 1.77 -25.91 -23.51
N ASP A 64 1.47 -27.14 -23.88
CA ASP A 64 0.52 -27.90 -23.13
C ASP A 64 1.01 -28.10 -21.68
N LEU A 65 0.08 -28.01 -20.74
CA LEU A 65 0.34 -28.17 -19.31
C LEU A 65 0.34 -29.65 -18.90
N GLU A 66 -0.20 -30.56 -19.72
CA GLU A 66 -0.26 -31.99 -19.38
C GLU A 66 1.15 -32.57 -19.15
N GLY A 67 2.13 -32.18 -19.97
CA GLY A 67 3.51 -32.65 -19.83
C GLY A 67 4.31 -32.06 -18.66
N LEU A 68 3.75 -31.13 -17.88
CA LEU A 68 4.44 -30.52 -16.74
C LEU A 68 4.69 -31.54 -15.61
N GLY A 69 3.76 -32.49 -15.43
CA GLY A 69 3.84 -33.51 -14.38
C GLY A 69 4.77 -34.67 -14.70
N ASP A 70 4.96 -34.96 -15.99
CA ASP A 70 5.73 -36.12 -16.45
C ASP A 70 7.24 -35.88 -16.39
N ASP A 71 7.68 -34.71 -16.86
CA ASP A 71 9.10 -34.33 -16.90
C ASP A 71 9.22 -32.80 -16.81
N LEU A 72 9.34 -32.32 -15.56
CA LEU A 72 9.40 -30.90 -15.26
C LEU A 72 10.61 -30.22 -15.93
N ASP A 73 11.78 -30.86 -15.91
CA ASP A 73 13.01 -30.25 -16.43
C ASP A 73 12.93 -30.08 -17.94
N ARG A 74 12.52 -31.13 -18.66
CA ARG A 74 12.33 -31.07 -20.12
C ARG A 74 11.22 -30.09 -20.51
N TRP A 75 10.15 -30.01 -19.72
CA TRP A 75 9.09 -29.04 -19.94
C TRP A 75 9.62 -27.61 -19.76
N VAL A 76 10.40 -27.35 -18.71
CA VAL A 76 11.00 -26.03 -18.42
C VAL A 76 12.01 -25.62 -19.51
N GLU A 77 12.83 -26.54 -20.01
CA GLU A 77 13.77 -26.29 -21.11
C GLU A 77 13.04 -25.82 -22.38
N ARG A 78 11.98 -26.54 -22.78
CA ARG A 78 11.13 -26.12 -23.90
C ARG A 78 10.42 -24.81 -23.61
N ALA A 79 10.00 -24.62 -22.36
CA ALA A 79 9.32 -23.41 -21.94
C ALA A 79 10.22 -22.19 -21.96
N ALA A 80 11.52 -22.33 -21.79
CA ALA A 80 12.46 -21.21 -21.73
C ALA A 80 12.43 -20.29 -22.98
N ASP A 81 12.03 -20.82 -24.14
CA ASP A 81 11.93 -20.06 -25.40
C ASP A 81 10.81 -18.99 -25.36
N PHE A 82 9.71 -19.27 -24.66
CA PHE A 82 8.53 -18.41 -24.62
C PHE A 82 8.06 -18.05 -23.20
N ALA A 83 8.62 -18.66 -22.17
CA ALA A 83 8.34 -18.43 -20.76
C ALA A 83 9.62 -18.03 -20.03
N ARG A 84 9.49 -17.13 -19.07
CA ARG A 84 10.58 -16.82 -18.15
C ARG A 84 10.07 -16.83 -16.72
N LEU A 85 10.87 -17.40 -15.82
CA LEU A 85 10.58 -17.42 -14.39
C LEU A 85 10.82 -16.03 -13.81
N TYR A 86 9.95 -15.62 -12.90
CA TYR A 86 10.08 -14.39 -12.14
C TYR A 86 9.71 -14.64 -10.68
N ARG A 87 10.32 -13.83 -9.82
CA ARG A 87 10.00 -13.73 -8.39
C ARG A 87 9.43 -12.35 -8.11
N LEU A 88 8.24 -12.31 -7.53
CA LEU A 88 7.64 -11.09 -6.99
C LEU A 88 7.74 -11.13 -5.47
N ASP A 89 8.57 -10.25 -4.92
CA ASP A 89 8.70 -10.01 -3.49
C ASP A 89 7.82 -8.80 -3.09
N LEU A 90 6.96 -9.01 -2.10
CA LEU A 90 5.99 -8.03 -1.60
C LEU A 90 6.25 -7.72 -0.13
N ASP A 91 6.31 -6.43 0.19
CA ASP A 91 6.24 -5.94 1.56
C ASP A 91 4.82 -5.43 1.81
N LEU A 92 4.16 -5.95 2.84
CA LEU A 92 2.76 -5.74 3.16
C LEU A 92 2.62 -4.95 4.46
N VAL A 93 1.63 -4.08 4.51
CA VAL A 93 1.25 -3.33 5.71
C VAL A 93 -0.26 -3.44 5.92
N LYS A 94 -0.67 -3.64 7.18
CA LYS A 94 -2.08 -3.66 7.55
C LYS A 94 -2.57 -2.25 7.90
N ILE A 95 -3.55 -1.75 7.17
CA ILE A 95 -4.19 -0.44 7.38
C ILE A 95 -5.69 -0.67 7.51
N ASP A 96 -6.31 -0.16 8.58
CA ASP A 96 -7.74 -0.29 8.86
C ASP A 96 -8.29 -1.73 8.81
N GLY A 97 -7.43 -2.72 9.08
CA GLY A 97 -7.76 -4.15 9.07
C GLY A 97 -7.40 -4.88 7.77
N ASP A 98 -7.10 -4.15 6.69
CA ASP A 98 -6.81 -4.69 5.37
C ASP A 98 -5.31 -4.74 5.08
N TRP A 99 -4.85 -5.82 4.42
CA TRP A 99 -3.47 -5.94 3.96
C TRP A 99 -3.28 -5.22 2.63
N LEU A 100 -2.38 -4.23 2.62
CA LEU A 100 -2.01 -3.46 1.44
C LEU A 100 -0.55 -3.69 1.09
N VAL A 101 -0.24 -3.69 -0.21
CA VAL A 101 1.13 -3.75 -0.69
C VAL A 101 1.79 -2.39 -0.49
N GLN A 102 2.81 -2.34 0.36
CA GLN A 102 3.64 -1.16 0.57
C GLN A 102 4.73 -1.06 -0.50
N GLN A 103 5.39 -2.17 -0.82
CA GLN A 103 6.40 -2.26 -1.88
C GLN A 103 6.28 -3.57 -2.63
N ALA A 104 6.53 -3.52 -3.94
CA ALA A 104 6.59 -4.68 -4.82
C ALA A 104 7.87 -4.65 -5.64
N ARG A 105 8.60 -5.75 -5.66
CA ARG A 105 9.85 -5.92 -6.42
C ARG A 105 9.73 -7.16 -7.29
N LEU A 106 9.88 -6.96 -8.60
CA LEU A 106 9.89 -8.04 -9.57
C LEU A 106 11.33 -8.32 -9.98
N GLU A 107 11.77 -9.54 -9.71
CA GLU A 107 13.10 -10.05 -10.02
C GLU A 107 12.98 -11.20 -11.01
N ARG A 108 14.02 -11.39 -11.81
CA ARG A 108 14.14 -12.50 -12.74
C ARG A 108 14.95 -13.62 -12.10
#